data_AF-A0A0S8FN88-F1
#
_entry.id   AF-A0A0S8FN88-F1
#
_cell.length_a   1.000
_cell.length_b   1.000
_cell.length_c   1.000
_cell.angle_alpha   90.00
_cell.angle_beta   90.00
_cell.angle_gamma   90.00
#
_symmetry.space_group_name_H-M   'P 1'
#
loop_
_entity.id
_entity.type
_entity.pdbx_description
1 polymer ?
#
loop_
_entity_poly.entity_id
_entity_poly.type
_entity_poly.pdbx_seq_one_letter_code
_entity_poly.pdbx_strand_id
1 'polypeptide(L)'
;MQCPSCGSEVELGDIECKNCGVNLKSGETYETRVKQAKGKATHPEQFAGRVYMGVTVAFALCAFAGLMYQRAVEKTIKDRPDLFKYPVLKLEEIDGLVAMGSSARDTGDADVALQRFKRARKETEDLISWLVAHDKGIKLEQLYSSESALQAPPGSRRKPEEPEYNKRLAKRILQNLKAKAEHKLNEIPTT
;
A
#
# COMPACT_ATOMS: atom_id res chain seq x y z
N MET A 1 -43.17 55.82 1.20
CA MET A 1 -42.81 55.80 2.64
C MET A 1 -41.43 56.44 2.79
N GLN A 2 -41.02 56.89 3.98
CA GLN A 2 -39.68 57.46 4.18
C GLN A 2 -38.69 56.41 4.70
N CYS A 3 -37.44 56.49 4.23
CA CYS A 3 -36.38 55.61 4.70
C CYS A 3 -36.04 55.94 6.17
N PRO A 4 -36.09 54.97 7.11
CA PRO A 4 -35.84 55.25 8.52
C PRO A 4 -34.40 55.70 8.82
N SER A 5 -33.45 55.40 7.92
CA SER A 5 -32.04 55.77 8.10
C SER A 5 -31.65 57.14 7.53
N CYS A 6 -32.33 57.66 6.51
CA CYS A 6 -31.92 58.91 5.84
C CYS A 6 -33.09 59.84 5.47
N GLY A 7 -34.34 59.46 5.75
CA GLY A 7 -35.53 60.28 5.53
C GLY A 7 -35.99 60.42 4.08
N SER A 8 -35.25 59.90 3.09
CA SER A 8 -35.63 60.01 1.68
C SER A 8 -36.88 59.19 1.36
N GLU A 9 -37.66 59.64 0.38
CA GLU A 9 -38.84 58.92 -0.09
C GLU A 9 -38.44 57.62 -0.81
N VAL A 10 -39.15 56.53 -0.49
CA VAL A 10 -38.93 55.19 -1.03
C VAL A 10 -40.26 54.59 -1.46
N GLU A 11 -40.24 53.90 -2.60
CA GLU A 11 -41.41 53.29 -3.22
C GLU A 11 -41.81 51.99 -2.50
N LEU A 12 -43.10 51.69 -2.52
CA LEU A 12 -43.65 50.46 -1.93
C LEU A 12 -43.22 49.25 -2.75
N GLY A 13 -42.21 48.52 -2.26
CA GLY A 13 -41.65 47.34 -2.91
C GLY A 13 -40.13 47.33 -2.98
N ASP A 14 -39.49 48.50 -2.78
CA ASP A 14 -38.04 48.61 -2.74
C ASP A 14 -37.47 47.83 -1.55
N ILE A 15 -36.48 46.97 -1.81
CA ILE A 15 -35.80 46.18 -0.77
C ILE A 15 -34.66 46.99 -0.15
N GLU A 16 -34.11 47.96 -0.89
CA GLU A 16 -32.99 48.79 -0.48
C GLU A 16 -33.25 50.26 -0.81
N CYS A 17 -32.83 51.16 0.07
CA CYS A 17 -32.93 52.59 -0.18
C CYS A 17 -31.93 53.02 -1.26
N LYS A 18 -32.40 53.60 -2.37
CA LYS A 18 -31.55 54.11 -3.46
C LYS A 18 -30.60 55.24 -3.01
N ASN A 19 -30.93 55.94 -1.92
CA ASN A 19 -30.14 57.08 -1.42
C ASN A 19 -29.03 56.65 -0.45
N CYS A 20 -29.30 55.77 0.52
CA CYS A 20 -28.31 55.38 1.53
C CYS A 20 -27.90 53.90 1.52
N GLY A 21 -28.50 53.06 0.67
CA GLY A 21 -28.15 51.64 0.53
C GLY A 21 -28.52 50.75 1.73
N VAL A 22 -29.31 51.25 2.68
CA VAL A 22 -29.82 50.44 3.79
C VAL A 22 -30.89 49.47 3.28
N ASN A 23 -30.84 48.22 3.75
CA ASN A 23 -31.91 47.27 3.47
C ASN A 23 -33.15 47.65 4.28
N LEU A 24 -34.28 47.93 3.62
CA LEU A 24 -35.50 48.37 4.29
C LEU A 24 -36.19 47.22 5.04
N LYS A 25 -35.86 45.95 4.72
CA LYS A 25 -36.40 44.77 5.44
C LYS A 25 -35.57 44.39 6.66
N SER A 26 -34.24 44.45 6.59
CA SER A 26 -33.36 44.03 7.69
C SER A 26 -32.79 45.19 8.52
N GLY A 27 -32.87 46.43 8.05
CA GLY A 27 -32.26 47.59 8.70
C GLY A 27 -30.73 47.62 8.67
N GLU A 28 -30.10 46.62 8.05
CA GLU A 28 -28.65 46.51 7.98
C GLU A 28 -28.09 47.38 6.85
N THR A 29 -27.04 48.13 7.17
CA THR A 29 -26.31 48.93 6.18
C THR A 29 -25.47 48.04 5.28
N TYR A 30 -25.12 48.54 4.10
CA TYR A 30 -24.27 47.83 3.16
C TYR A 30 -22.91 47.46 3.79
N GLU A 31 -22.34 48.34 4.63
CA GLU A 31 -21.05 48.10 5.27
C GLU A 31 -21.03 46.92 6.25
N THR A 32 -22.10 46.71 7.02
CA THR A 32 -22.16 45.56 7.94
C THR A 32 -22.26 44.25 7.17
N ARG A 33 -23.01 44.24 6.06
CA ARG A 33 -23.10 43.08 5.16
C ARG A 33 -21.77 42.80 4.46
N VAL A 34 -21.04 43.83 4.02
CA VAL A 34 -19.69 43.67 3.45
C VAL A 34 -18.68 43.20 4.51
N LYS A 35 -18.74 43.71 5.75
CA LYS A 35 -17.86 43.26 6.84
C LYS A 35 -18.16 41.81 7.24
N GLN A 36 -19.43 41.40 7.32
CA GLN A 36 -19.80 40.01 7.59
C GLN A 36 -19.42 39.07 6.44
N ALA A 37 -19.57 39.50 5.18
CA ALA A 37 -19.15 38.72 4.01
C ALA A 37 -17.63 38.56 3.95
N LYS A 38 -16.87 39.62 4.27
CA LYS A 38 -15.39 39.57 4.34
C LYS A 38 -14.89 38.76 5.54
N GLY A 39 -15.55 38.85 6.70
CA GLY A 39 -15.19 38.10 7.91
C GLY A 39 -15.33 36.58 7.75
N LYS A 40 -16.25 36.11 6.91
CA LYS A 40 -16.40 34.68 6.58
C LYS A 40 -15.37 34.17 5.56
N ALA A 41 -14.63 35.05 4.89
CA ALA A 41 -13.71 34.68 3.81
C ALA A 41 -12.29 34.34 4.28
N THR A 42 -11.93 34.61 5.54
CA THR A 42 -10.53 34.53 5.99
C THR A 42 -10.37 33.73 7.29
N HIS A 43 -10.54 32.41 7.20
CA HIS A 43 -9.95 31.48 8.17
C HIS A 43 -9.05 30.46 7.44
N PRO A 44 -7.86 30.88 6.95
CA PRO A 44 -6.91 29.98 6.30
C PRO A 44 -6.48 28.80 7.20
N GLU A 45 -6.60 28.96 8.52
CA GLU A 45 -6.24 27.94 9.50
C GLU A 45 -7.15 26.69 9.47
N GLN A 46 -8.41 26.83 9.05
CA GLN A 46 -9.32 25.68 8.94
C GLN A 46 -8.98 24.76 7.76
N PHE A 47 -8.36 25.29 6.70
CA PHE A 47 -7.90 24.48 5.57
C PHE A 47 -6.59 23.75 5.89
N ALA A 48 -5.63 24.44 6.50
CA ALA A 48 -4.34 23.85 6.88
C ALA A 48 -4.52 22.69 7.89
N GLY A 49 -5.38 22.87 8.90
CA GLY A 49 -5.66 21.84 9.90
C GLY A 49 -6.28 20.57 9.31
N ARG A 50 -7.17 20.69 8.33
CA ARG A 50 -7.82 19.54 7.68
C ARG A 50 -6.88 18.76 6.78
N VAL A 51 -6.03 19.44 6.02
CA VAL A 51 -5.04 18.76 5.16
C VAL A 51 -4.02 18.02 6.02
N TYR A 52 -3.50 18.65 7.07
CA TYR A 52 -2.55 18.01 7.99
C TYR A 52 -3.16 16.78 8.68
N MET A 53 -4.39 16.90 9.20
CA MET A 53 -5.11 15.76 9.78
C MET A 53 -5.34 14.64 8.76
N GLY A 54 -5.66 14.98 7.51
CA GLY A 54 -5.79 13.98 6.45
C GLY A 54 -4.50 13.20 6.20
N VAL A 55 -3.37 13.90 6.10
CA VAL A 55 -2.05 13.29 5.87
C VAL A 55 -1.62 12.42 7.06
N THR A 56 -1.79 12.89 8.29
CA THR A 56 -1.40 12.13 9.48
C THR A 56 -2.22 10.86 9.65
N VAL A 57 -3.54 10.92 9.42
CA VAL A 57 -4.41 9.74 9.44
C VAL A 57 -4.02 8.76 8.34
N ALA A 58 -3.78 9.23 7.12
CA ALA A 58 -3.34 8.38 6.01
C ALA A 58 -2.02 7.66 6.35
N PHE A 59 -1.03 8.38 6.88
CA PHE A 59 0.24 7.80 7.30
C PHE A 59 0.06 6.76 8.42
N ALA A 60 -0.76 7.06 9.43
CA ALA A 60 -1.05 6.13 10.52
C ALA A 60 -1.70 4.84 10.03
N LEU A 61 -2.65 4.92 9.08
CA LEU A 61 -3.27 3.75 8.46
C LEU A 61 -2.26 2.93 7.65
N CYS A 62 -1.38 3.56 6.88
CA CYS A 62 -0.31 2.87 6.16
C CYS A 62 0.65 2.15 7.11
N ALA A 63 1.08 2.81 8.18
CA ALA A 63 1.96 2.20 9.19
C ALA A 63 1.29 1.00 9.89
N PHE A 64 0.01 1.15 10.26
CA PHE A 64 -0.75 0.07 10.89
C PHE A 64 -0.96 -1.12 9.93
N ALA A 65 -1.32 -0.85 8.67
CA ALA A 65 -1.44 -1.90 7.65
C ALA A 65 -0.11 -2.64 7.43
N GLY A 66 1.02 -1.92 7.43
CA GLY A 66 2.36 -2.49 7.35
C GLY A 66 2.67 -3.43 8.53
N LEU A 67 2.37 -3.01 9.76
CA LEU A 67 2.57 -3.83 10.96
C LEU A 67 1.70 -5.09 10.94
N MET A 68 0.44 -4.97 10.55
CA MET A 68 -0.46 -6.12 10.42
C MET A 68 0.02 -7.11 9.35
N TYR A 69 0.53 -6.60 8.23
CA TYR A 69 1.12 -7.43 7.18
C TYR A 69 2.36 -8.18 7.69
N GLN A 70 3.28 -7.50 8.39
CA GLN A 70 4.47 -8.13 8.99
C GLN A 70 4.09 -9.29 9.92
N ARG A 71 3.15 -9.07 10.83
CA ARG A 71 2.67 -10.14 11.75
C ARG A 71 2.07 -11.32 11.00
N ALA A 72 1.30 -11.07 9.95
CA ALA A 72 0.71 -12.13 9.14
C ALA A 72 1.79 -12.94 8.39
N VAL A 73 2.82 -12.25 7.88
CA VAL A 73 3.98 -12.88 7.23
C VAL A 73 4.77 -13.72 8.22
N GLU A 74 5.11 -13.18 9.40
CA GLU A 74 5.81 -13.90 10.46
C GLU A 74 5.07 -15.16 10.87
N LYS A 75 3.75 -15.07 11.07
CA LYS A 75 2.92 -16.24 11.38
C LYS A 75 2.99 -17.27 10.27
N THR A 76 2.82 -16.86 9.01
CA THR A 76 2.85 -17.75 7.85
C THR A 76 4.22 -18.44 7.68
N ILE A 77 5.30 -17.71 7.92
CA ILE A 77 6.67 -18.25 7.89
C ILE A 77 6.89 -19.25 9.03
N LYS A 78 6.39 -18.93 10.23
CA LYS A 78 6.48 -19.82 11.40
C LYS A 78 5.70 -21.12 11.19
N ASP A 79 4.54 -21.05 10.53
CA ASP A 79 3.69 -22.20 10.26
C ASP A 79 4.29 -23.12 9.17
N ARG A 80 5.03 -22.56 8.21
CA ARG A 80 5.67 -23.30 7.10
C ARG A 80 7.12 -22.83 6.84
N PRO A 81 8.05 -23.09 7.77
CA PRO A 81 9.44 -22.64 7.61
C PRO A 81 10.15 -23.34 6.44
N ASP A 82 9.70 -24.54 6.09
CA ASP A 82 10.18 -25.34 4.95
C ASP A 82 10.08 -24.57 3.62
N LEU A 83 9.00 -23.81 3.42
CA LEU A 83 8.76 -23.07 2.18
C LEU A 83 9.65 -21.85 2.01
N PHE A 84 10.08 -21.22 3.10
CA PHE A 84 10.75 -19.91 3.06
C PHE A 84 12.22 -19.96 3.46
N LYS A 85 12.63 -20.90 4.32
CA LYS A 85 14.01 -20.99 4.78
C LYS A 85 14.99 -21.30 3.64
N TYR A 86 14.66 -22.28 2.81
CA TYR A 86 15.49 -22.66 1.66
C TYR A 86 15.72 -21.50 0.69
N PRO A 87 14.69 -20.82 0.14
CA PRO A 87 14.91 -19.75 -0.83
C PRO A 87 15.61 -18.52 -0.24
N VAL A 88 15.40 -18.20 1.04
CA VAL A 88 16.10 -17.08 1.69
C VAL A 88 17.59 -17.39 1.84
N LEU A 89 17.95 -18.58 2.33
CA LEU A 89 19.35 -18.99 2.44
C LEU A 89 20.04 -19.08 1.07
N LYS A 90 19.32 -19.54 0.04
CA LYS A 90 19.86 -19.60 -1.31
C LYS A 90 20.11 -18.22 -1.91
N LEU A 91 19.23 -17.25 -1.68
CA LEU A 91 19.46 -15.86 -2.08
C LEU A 91 20.70 -15.26 -1.40
N GLU A 92 20.93 -15.56 -0.13
CA GLU A 92 22.13 -15.13 0.59
C GLU A 92 23.41 -15.78 0.03
N GLU A 93 23.37 -17.08 -0.30
CA GLU A 93 24.49 -17.77 -0.96
C GLU A 93 24.80 -17.14 -2.33
N ILE A 94 23.77 -16.84 -3.12
CA ILE A 94 23.90 -16.14 -4.41
C ILE A 94 24.54 -14.77 -4.21
N ASP A 95 24.11 -14.00 -3.20
CA ASP A 95 24.68 -12.68 -2.90
C ASP A 95 26.16 -12.78 -2.51
N GLY A 96 26.52 -13.81 -1.73
CA GLY A 96 27.92 -14.12 -1.43
C GLY A 96 28.73 -14.44 -2.68
N LEU A 97 28.19 -15.22 -3.62
CA LEU A 97 28.85 -15.53 -4.90
C LEU A 97 29.05 -14.30 -5.77
N VAL A 98 28.05 -13.42 -5.84
CA VAL A 98 28.14 -12.16 -6.59
C VAL A 98 29.18 -11.23 -5.96
N ALA A 99 29.17 -11.07 -4.63
CA ALA A 99 30.15 -10.24 -3.93
C ALA A 99 31.59 -10.76 -4.12
N MET A 100 31.79 -12.09 -4.02
CA MET A 100 33.08 -12.72 -4.31
C MET A 100 33.51 -12.52 -5.76
N GLY A 101 32.57 -12.63 -6.71
CA GLY A 101 32.84 -12.39 -8.14
C GLY A 101 33.26 -10.95 -8.41
N SER A 102 32.56 -9.98 -7.81
CA SER A 102 32.91 -8.56 -7.93
C SER A 102 34.28 -8.25 -7.33
N SER A 103 34.56 -8.78 -6.13
CA SER A 103 35.87 -8.62 -5.48
C SER A 103 37.01 -9.22 -6.33
N ALA A 104 36.83 -10.43 -6.87
CA ALA A 104 37.82 -11.05 -7.77
C ALA A 104 38.03 -10.25 -9.06
N ARG A 105 36.97 -9.59 -9.56
CA ARG A 105 37.08 -8.71 -10.72
C ARG A 105 37.92 -7.47 -10.39
N ASP A 106 37.71 -6.90 -9.21
CA ASP A 106 38.41 -5.71 -8.75
C ASP A 106 39.90 -6.00 -8.43
N THR A 107 40.26 -7.25 -8.09
CA THR A 107 41.66 -7.70 -7.96
C THR A 107 42.35 -8.03 -9.29
N GLY A 108 41.60 -8.05 -10.41
CA GLY A 108 42.11 -8.40 -11.73
C GLY A 108 42.04 -9.90 -12.07
N ASP A 109 41.48 -10.73 -11.19
CA ASP A 109 41.32 -12.18 -11.39
C ASP A 109 40.05 -12.48 -12.20
N ALA A 110 40.05 -12.10 -13.49
CA ALA A 110 38.89 -12.19 -14.38
C ALA A 110 38.32 -13.62 -14.49
N ASP A 111 39.16 -14.64 -14.54
CA ASP A 111 38.73 -16.04 -14.62
C ASP A 111 37.95 -16.49 -13.38
N VAL A 112 38.42 -16.08 -12.19
CA VAL A 112 37.76 -16.39 -10.93
C VAL A 112 36.43 -15.65 -10.85
N ALA A 113 36.41 -14.37 -11.20
CA ALA A 113 35.18 -13.58 -11.26
C ALA A 113 34.13 -14.23 -12.17
N LEU A 114 34.52 -14.63 -13.38
CA LEU A 114 33.65 -15.27 -14.34
C LEU A 114 33.09 -16.60 -13.83
N GLN A 115 33.92 -17.43 -13.21
CA GLN A 115 33.45 -18.69 -12.62
C GLN A 115 32.43 -18.44 -11.50
N ARG A 116 32.63 -17.41 -10.67
CA ARG A 116 31.71 -17.05 -9.58
C ARG A 116 30.38 -16.54 -10.12
N PHE A 117 30.39 -15.65 -11.13
CA PHE A 117 29.15 -15.17 -11.76
C PHE A 117 28.38 -16.28 -12.47
N LYS A 118 29.07 -17.17 -13.20
CA LYS A 118 28.43 -18.35 -13.82
C LYS A 118 27.74 -19.23 -12.79
N ARG A 119 28.41 -19.50 -11.66
CA ARG A 119 27.81 -20.28 -10.56
C ARG A 119 26.62 -19.56 -9.95
N ALA A 120 26.74 -18.26 -9.65
CA ALA A 120 25.64 -17.47 -9.09
C ALA A 120 24.41 -17.49 -10.00
N ARG A 121 24.61 -17.37 -11.31
CA ARG A 121 23.55 -17.41 -12.31
C ARG A 121 22.82 -18.76 -12.31
N LYS A 122 23.57 -19.85 -12.36
CA LYS A 122 23.01 -21.21 -12.32
C LYS A 122 22.19 -21.45 -11.05
N GLU A 123 22.73 -21.10 -9.89
CA GLU A 123 22.03 -21.25 -8.60
C GLU A 123 20.75 -20.39 -8.56
N THR A 124 20.76 -19.22 -9.21
CA THR A 124 19.58 -18.35 -9.32
C THR A 124 18.50 -18.97 -10.22
N GLU A 125 18.88 -19.55 -11.36
CA GLU A 125 17.97 -20.25 -12.28
C GLU A 125 17.35 -21.51 -11.62
N ASP A 126 18.16 -22.28 -10.89
CA ASP A 126 17.72 -23.43 -10.10
C ASP A 126 16.72 -23.01 -9.01
N LEU A 127 17.01 -21.90 -8.31
CA LEU A 127 16.12 -21.33 -7.30
C LEU A 127 14.77 -20.88 -7.90
N ILE A 128 14.79 -20.19 -9.05
CA ILE A 128 13.55 -19.77 -9.74
C ILE A 128 12.71 -21.00 -10.12
N SER A 129 13.34 -22.03 -10.65
CA SER A 129 12.69 -23.30 -11.01
C SER A 129 12.04 -23.96 -9.79
N TRP A 130 12.76 -24.00 -8.67
CA TRP A 130 12.25 -24.50 -7.39
C TRP A 130 11.04 -23.71 -6.89
N LEU A 131 11.10 -22.37 -6.94
CA LEU A 131 10.01 -21.49 -6.52
C LEU A 131 8.75 -21.68 -7.39
N VAL A 132 8.90 -21.84 -8.70
CA VAL A 132 7.77 -22.10 -9.61
C VAL A 132 7.12 -23.45 -9.32
N ALA A 133 7.91 -24.49 -9.02
CA ALA A 133 7.38 -25.80 -8.64
C ALA A 133 6.57 -25.72 -7.33
N HIS A 134 7.08 -25.00 -6.32
CA HIS A 134 6.41 -24.88 -5.02
C HIS A 134 5.17 -23.98 -5.08
N ASP A 135 5.17 -22.92 -5.88
CA ASP A 135 3.99 -22.07 -6.11
C ASP A 135 2.81 -22.86 -6.71
N LYS A 136 3.09 -23.78 -7.65
CA LYS A 136 2.08 -24.68 -8.22
C LYS A 136 1.55 -25.70 -7.22
N GLY A 137 2.34 -26.07 -6.21
CA GLY A 137 1.95 -26.99 -5.15
C GLY A 137 0.91 -26.41 -4.18
N ILE A 138 0.85 -25.08 -4.02
CA ILE A 138 -0.11 -24.41 -3.14
C ILE A 138 -1.47 -24.31 -3.84
N LYS A 139 -2.34 -25.30 -3.59
CA LYS A 139 -3.74 -25.25 -4.02
C LYS A 139 -4.52 -24.30 -3.10
N LEU A 140 -4.98 -23.18 -3.64
CA LEU A 140 -5.98 -22.35 -2.96
C LEU A 140 -7.28 -23.14 -2.92
N GLU A 141 -7.68 -23.57 -1.73
CA GLU A 141 -9.04 -24.08 -1.52
C GLU A 141 -10.02 -22.99 -1.93
N GLN A 142 -10.90 -23.31 -2.88
CA GLN A 142 -11.98 -22.41 -3.26
C GLN A 142 -12.90 -22.29 -2.07
N LEU A 143 -12.86 -21.13 -1.40
CA LEU A 143 -13.51 -20.89 -0.12
C LEU A 143 -15.05 -20.92 -0.16
N TYR A 144 -15.69 -21.17 -1.31
CA TYR A 144 -17.13 -21.39 -1.44
C TYR A 144 -17.41 -22.27 -2.65
N SER A 145 -17.46 -23.59 -2.45
CA SER A 145 -18.39 -24.44 -3.18
C SER A 145 -19.41 -24.92 -2.16
N SER A 146 -20.55 -24.24 -2.11
CA SER A 146 -21.69 -24.55 -1.24
C SER A 146 -22.25 -25.96 -1.46
N GLU A 147 -21.87 -26.65 -2.54
CA GLU A 147 -22.30 -28.02 -2.83
C GLU A 147 -21.47 -29.08 -2.08
N SER A 148 -20.19 -28.82 -1.83
CA SER A 148 -19.28 -29.83 -1.24
C SER A 148 -19.51 -30.10 0.25
N ALA A 149 -20.20 -29.19 0.96
CA ALA A 149 -20.48 -29.35 2.39
C ALA A 149 -21.63 -30.33 2.69
N LEU A 150 -22.49 -30.64 1.71
CA LEU A 150 -23.63 -31.55 1.89
C LEU A 150 -23.33 -33.04 1.60
N GLN A 151 -22.13 -33.38 1.09
CA GLN A 151 -21.84 -34.72 0.54
C GLN A 151 -20.68 -35.47 1.21
N ALA A 152 -20.20 -35.05 2.38
CA ALA A 152 -19.16 -35.80 3.08
C ALA A 152 -19.73 -37.09 3.72
N PRO A 153 -19.32 -38.30 3.31
CA PRO A 153 -19.80 -39.54 3.91
C PRO A 153 -19.28 -39.70 5.35
N PRO A 154 -20.10 -40.24 6.27
CA PRO A 154 -19.64 -40.52 7.63
C PRO A 154 -18.59 -41.63 7.60
N GLY A 155 -17.34 -41.30 7.94
CA GLY A 155 -16.27 -42.30 8.10
C GLY A 155 -14.99 -42.08 7.30
N SER A 156 -14.85 -40.99 6.54
CA SER A 156 -13.56 -40.69 5.89
C SER A 156 -12.49 -40.38 6.95
N ARG A 157 -11.46 -41.21 7.03
CA ARG A 157 -10.20 -40.93 7.76
C ARG A 157 -9.78 -39.48 7.47
N ARG A 158 -9.80 -38.62 8.50
CA ARG A 158 -9.25 -37.27 8.41
C ARG A 158 -7.80 -37.41 7.96
N LYS A 159 -7.48 -36.89 6.77
CA LYS A 159 -6.09 -36.66 6.37
C LYS A 159 -5.44 -35.80 7.46
N PRO A 160 -4.12 -35.96 7.72
CA PRO A 160 -3.43 -35.05 8.62
C PRO A 160 -3.75 -33.62 8.18
N GLU A 161 -4.37 -32.84 9.08
CA GLU A 161 -4.69 -31.44 8.84
C GLU A 161 -3.38 -30.76 8.44
N GLU A 162 -3.30 -30.30 7.18
CA GLU A 162 -2.26 -29.36 6.81
C GLU A 162 -2.35 -28.19 7.79
N PRO A 163 -1.22 -27.69 8.34
CA PRO A 163 -1.27 -26.55 9.23
C PRO A 163 -2.05 -25.42 8.54
N GLU A 164 -3.05 -24.88 9.23
CA GLU A 164 -3.93 -23.86 8.67
C GLU A 164 -3.17 -22.53 8.58
N TYR A 165 -2.38 -22.37 7.52
CA TYR A 165 -1.67 -21.12 7.22
C TYR A 165 -2.38 -20.36 6.11
N ASN A 166 -2.10 -19.05 6.01
CA ASN A 166 -2.68 -18.22 4.98
C ASN A 166 -2.07 -18.54 3.60
N LYS A 167 -2.66 -19.51 2.89
CA LYS A 167 -2.22 -19.98 1.55
C LYS A 167 -2.07 -18.83 0.54
N ARG A 168 -2.96 -17.82 0.58
CA ARG A 168 -2.88 -16.61 -0.28
C ARG A 168 -1.63 -15.80 0.01
N LEU A 169 -1.35 -15.57 1.29
CA LEU A 169 -0.18 -14.79 1.71
C LEU A 169 1.11 -15.55 1.39
N ALA A 170 1.18 -16.84 1.67
CA ALA A 170 2.32 -17.68 1.32
C ALA A 170 2.64 -17.63 -0.18
N LYS A 171 1.60 -17.76 -1.01
CA LYS A 171 1.72 -17.65 -2.46
C LYS A 171 2.31 -16.29 -2.88
N ARG A 172 1.80 -15.21 -2.29
CA ARG A 172 2.30 -13.84 -2.55
C ARG A 172 3.77 -13.68 -2.13
N ILE A 173 4.17 -14.27 -1.00
CA ILE A 173 5.57 -14.24 -0.56
C ILE A 173 6.47 -15.00 -1.55
N LEU A 174 6.06 -16.19 -2.01
CA LEU A 174 6.83 -16.96 -3.01
C LEU A 174 6.95 -16.21 -4.34
N GLN A 175 5.88 -15.53 -4.78
CA GLN A 175 5.92 -14.70 -5.99
C GLN A 175 6.88 -13.50 -5.84
N ASN A 176 6.90 -12.86 -4.66
CA ASN A 176 7.85 -11.79 -4.38
C ASN A 176 9.30 -12.29 -4.36
N LEU A 177 9.55 -13.48 -3.77
CA LEU A 177 10.88 -14.11 -3.79
C LEU A 177 11.32 -14.47 -5.20
N LYS A 178 10.40 -14.97 -6.03
CA LYS A 178 10.65 -15.25 -7.44
C LYS A 178 11.02 -13.97 -8.18
N ALA A 179 10.23 -12.91 -8.05
CA ALA A 179 10.51 -11.62 -8.70
C ALA A 179 11.87 -11.05 -8.27
N LYS A 180 12.24 -11.21 -6.98
CA LYS A 180 13.57 -10.82 -6.47
C LYS A 180 14.69 -11.66 -7.08
N ALA A 181 14.50 -12.97 -7.24
CA ALA A 181 15.48 -13.85 -7.89
C ALA A 181 15.64 -13.52 -9.37
N GLU A 182 14.54 -13.25 -10.10
CA GLU A 182 14.56 -12.80 -11.50
C GLU A 182 15.29 -11.46 -11.66
N HIS A 183 15.04 -10.51 -10.76
CA HIS A 183 15.77 -9.24 -10.75
C HIS A 183 17.27 -9.46 -10.58
N LYS A 184 17.67 -10.27 -9.60
CA LYS A 184 19.09 -10.60 -9.37
C LYS A 184 19.72 -11.29 -10.56
N LEU A 185 19.00 -12.22 -11.20
CA LEU A 185 19.50 -12.89 -12.40
C LEU A 185 19.89 -11.90 -13.50
N ASN A 186 19.11 -10.82 -13.65
CA ASN A 186 19.38 -9.76 -14.61
C ASN A 186 20.55 -8.84 -14.21
N GLU A 187 20.85 -8.73 -12.91
CA GLU A 187 21.96 -7.93 -12.39
C GLU A 187 23.32 -8.65 -12.49
N ILE A 188 23.33 -9.99 -12.54
CA ILE A 188 24.58 -10.78 -12.58
C ILE A 188 25.27 -10.57 -13.95
N PRO A 189 26.56 -10.18 -13.98
CA PRO A 189 27.32 -10.04 -15.22
C PRO A 189 27.36 -11.32 -16.06
N THR A 190 27.26 -11.17 -17.37
CA THR A 190 27.22 -12.29 -18.33
C THR A 190 28.58 -12.62 -18.95
N THR A 191 29.58 -11.77 -18.73
CA THR A 191 30.86 -11.74 -19.44
C THR A 191 32.01 -12.30 -18.62
#